data_AF-A0A355CJG2-F1
#
_entry.id   AF-A0A355CJG2-F1
#
_cell.length_a   1.000
_cell.length_b   1.000
_cell.length_c   1.000
_cell.angle_alpha   90.00
_cell.angle_beta   90.00
_cell.angle_gamma   90.00
#
_symmetry.space_group_name_H-M   'P 1'
#
loop_
_entity.id
_entity.type
_entity.pdbx_description
1 polymer ?
#
loop_
_entity_poly.entity_id
_entity_poly.type
_entity_poly.pdbx_seq_one_letter_code
_entity_poly.pdbx_strand_id
1 'polypeptide(L)'
;MSNREGFSGGFIAGAAVGGLVGAVLGAVLSRRAAEALLTDPSEAKALKRSNGKASQLEPERIEVARLSLEDKIAQLNQAIDDVRLQLGDVNGNVKVHNSEGSSIAKDS
;
A
#
# COMPACT_ATOMS: atom_id res chain seq x y z
N MET A 1 -19.96 -0.82 7.51
CA MET A 1 -18.76 -0.06 7.10
C MET A 1 -18.56 1.07 8.12
N SER A 2 -17.95 0.79 9.28
CA SER A 2 -17.96 1.68 10.46
C SER A 2 -16.60 1.73 11.17
N ASN A 3 -15.51 1.60 10.40
CA ASN A 3 -14.13 1.70 10.91
C ASN A 3 -13.44 3.00 10.44
N ARG A 4 -14.21 3.97 9.93
CA ARG A 4 -13.67 5.16 9.23
C ARG A 4 -13.69 6.41 10.09
N GLU A 5 -14.44 6.41 11.19
CA GLU A 5 -14.60 7.53 12.11
C GLU A 5 -13.30 7.81 12.88
N GLY A 6 -12.57 6.78 13.33
CA GLY A 6 -11.32 6.95 14.09
C GLY A 6 -10.11 7.37 13.23
N PHE A 7 -9.99 6.83 12.02
CA PHE A 7 -8.87 7.15 11.12
C PHE A 7 -8.90 8.60 10.65
N SER A 8 -10.07 9.10 10.25
CA SER A 8 -10.20 10.46 9.72
C SER A 8 -9.90 11.51 10.78
N GLY A 9 -10.37 11.31 12.01
CA GLY A 9 -10.06 12.19 13.15
C GLY A 9 -8.57 12.16 13.52
N GLY A 10 -7.97 10.97 13.60
CA GLY A 10 -6.54 10.81 13.86
C GLY A 10 -5.66 11.40 12.77
N PHE A 11 -6.07 11.29 11.50
CA PHE A 11 -5.36 11.87 10.36
C PHE A 11 -5.37 13.40 10.41
N ILE A 12 -6.53 14.03 10.64
CA ILE A 12 -6.64 15.49 10.70
C ILE A 12 -5.83 16.03 11.89
N ALA A 13 -5.96 15.42 13.06
CA ALA A 13 -5.20 15.80 14.24
C ALA A 13 -3.68 15.62 14.03
N GLY A 14 -3.27 14.49 13.45
CA GLY A 14 -1.88 14.21 13.11
C GLY A 14 -1.32 15.18 12.07
N ALA A 15 -2.09 15.54 11.05
CA ALA A 15 -1.70 16.50 10.02
C ALA A 15 -1.54 17.92 10.60
N ALA A 16 -2.39 18.33 11.53
CA ALA A 16 -2.26 19.63 12.20
C ALA A 16 -0.96 19.71 13.01
N VAL A 17 -0.68 18.69 13.84
CA VAL A 17 0.54 18.62 14.65
C VAL A 17 1.79 18.50 13.77
N GLY A 18 1.77 17.56 12.83
CA GLY A 18 2.87 17.34 11.88
C GLY A 18 3.13 18.56 10.99
N GLY A 19 2.09 19.30 10.60
CA GLY A 19 2.18 20.53 9.84
C GLY A 19 2.87 21.65 10.62
N LEU A 20 2.57 21.82 11.91
CA LEU A 20 3.26 22.80 12.76
C LEU A 20 4.74 22.48 12.91
N VAL A 21 5.07 21.21 13.21
CA VAL A 21 6.47 20.76 13.34
C VAL A 21 7.20 20.92 12.00
N GLY A 22 6.58 20.49 10.90
CA GLY A 22 7.10 20.61 9.55
C GLY A 22 7.33 22.06 9.13
N ALA A 23 6.46 23.00 9.53
CA ALA A 23 6.63 24.42 9.25
C ALA A 23 7.85 25.02 9.96
N VAL A 24 8.08 24.66 11.23
CA VAL A 24 9.25 25.12 11.99
C VAL A 24 10.54 24.57 11.36
N LEU A 25 10.61 23.26 11.12
CA LEU A 25 11.77 22.63 10.49
C LEU A 25 12.00 23.18 9.07
N GLY A 26 10.92 23.35 8.30
CA GLY A 26 10.96 23.93 6.96
C GLY A 26 11.46 25.38 6.96
N ALA A 27 11.08 26.19 7.95
CA ALA A 27 11.57 27.57 8.09
C ALA A 27 13.06 27.64 8.46
N VAL A 28 13.55 26.71 9.28
CA VAL A 28 14.97 26.65 9.65
C VAL A 28 15.81 26.18 8.45
N LEU A 29 15.36 25.14 7.76
CA LEU A 29 16.07 24.61 6.59
C LEU A 29 16.02 25.58 5.40
N SER A 30 14.90 26.28 5.19
CA SER A 30 14.76 27.26 4.12
C SER A 30 15.65 28.49 4.34
N ARG A 31 15.87 28.91 5.59
CA ARG A 31 16.84 29.98 5.90
C ARG A 31 18.27 29.57 5.51
N ARG A 32 18.69 28.35 5.85
CA ARG A 32 20.00 27.82 5.43
C ARG A 32 20.12 27.70 3.90
N ALA A 33 19.06 27.22 3.23
CA ALA A 33 19.01 27.13 1.78
C ALA A 33 19.02 28.53 1.12
N ALA A 34 18.33 29.52 1.69
CA ALA A 34 18.32 30.89 1.20
C ALA A 34 19.68 31.58 1.36
N GLU A 35 20.38 31.34 2.47
CA GLU A 35 21.76 31.83 2.66
C GLU A 35 22.75 31.20 1.66
N ALA A 36 22.59 29.90 1.34
CA ALA A 36 23.34 29.27 0.27
C ALA A 36 23.01 29.87 -1.12
N LEU A 37 21.74 30.21 -1.36
CA LEU A 37 21.27 30.84 -2.61
C LEU A 37 21.79 32.27 -2.82
N LEU A 38 22.06 33.00 -1.74
CA LEU A 38 22.64 34.35 -1.78
C LEU A 38 24.14 34.33 -2.09
N THR A 39 24.80 33.19 -1.92
CA THR A 39 26.23 33.01 -2.23
C THR A 39 26.45 32.62 -3.69
N ASP A 40 25.47 32.01 -4.37
CA ASP A 40 25.56 31.64 -5.79
C ASP A 40 24.23 31.90 -6.55
N PRO A 41 24.10 33.02 -7.30
CA PRO A 41 22.90 33.34 -8.06
C PRO A 41 22.65 32.42 -9.29
N SER A 42 23.60 31.54 -9.66
CA SER A 42 23.39 30.56 -10.74
C SER A 42 22.57 29.35 -10.29
N GLU A 43 22.62 28.98 -9.00
CA GLU A 43 21.87 27.85 -8.43
C GLU A 43 20.38 28.19 -8.18
N ALA A 44 20.06 29.48 -8.01
CA ALA A 44 18.69 29.97 -7.80
C ALA A 44 17.75 29.66 -8.97
N LYS A 45 18.27 29.67 -10.20
CA LYS A 45 17.51 29.28 -11.40
C LYS A 45 17.31 27.77 -11.51
N ALA A 46 18.18 26.95 -10.92
CA ALA A 46 18.05 25.50 -10.94
C ALA A 46 16.92 25.02 -10.02
N LEU A 47 16.80 25.59 -8.82
CA LEU A 47 15.77 25.24 -7.84
C LEU A 47 14.35 25.63 -8.32
N LYS A 48 14.16 26.85 -8.86
CA LYS A 48 12.87 27.26 -9.46
C LYS A 48 12.50 26.51 -10.73
N ARG A 49 13.48 25.98 -11.48
CA ARG A 49 13.24 25.15 -12.67
C ARG A 49 12.91 23.70 -12.32
N SER A 50 13.24 23.23 -11.12
CA SER A 50 12.87 21.88 -10.66
C SER A 50 11.37 21.75 -10.34
N ASN A 51 10.72 22.84 -9.90
CA ASN A 51 9.26 22.88 -9.69
C ASN A 51 8.45 22.84 -11.01
N GLY A 52 9.10 22.96 -12.17
CA GLY A 52 8.47 22.84 -13.50
C GLY A 52 8.60 21.45 -14.14
N LYS A 53 9.27 20.49 -13.49
CA LYS A 53 9.45 19.12 -13.99
C LYS A 53 8.39 18.13 -13.50
N ALA A 54 7.22 18.61 -13.10
CA ALA A 54 6.07 17.76 -12.78
C ALA A 54 5.39 17.13 -14.01
N SER A 55 5.93 17.32 -15.23
CA SER A 55 5.32 16.85 -16.48
C SER A 55 6.20 15.97 -17.36
N GLN A 56 7.32 15.45 -16.84
CA GLN A 56 7.99 14.34 -17.51
C GLN A 56 7.70 13.08 -16.70
N LEU A 57 6.48 12.56 -16.88
CA LEU A 57 6.16 11.18 -16.56
C LEU A 57 7.09 10.34 -17.43
N GLU A 58 8.25 9.98 -16.87
CA GLU A 58 9.23 9.11 -17.51
C GLU A 58 8.49 7.83 -17.93
N PRO A 59 8.34 7.53 -19.23
CA PRO A 59 7.61 6.36 -19.71
C PRO A 59 8.14 5.06 -19.11
N GLU A 60 9.43 5.04 -18.76
CA GLU A 60 10.08 3.96 -18.01
C GLU A 60 9.48 3.74 -16.62
N ARG A 61 9.10 4.79 -15.88
CA ARG A 61 8.45 4.65 -14.56
C ARG A 61 7.05 4.09 -14.67
N ILE A 62 6.33 4.41 -15.74
CA ILE A 62 5.01 3.83 -16.02
C ILE A 62 5.15 2.35 -16.35
N GLU A 63 6.17 1.96 -17.12
CA GLU A 63 6.43 0.56 -17.44
C GLU A 63 6.88 -0.24 -16.20
N VAL A 64 7.72 0.33 -15.34
CA VAL A 64 8.10 -0.31 -14.05
C VAL A 64 6.89 -0.46 -13.13
N ALA A 65 6.03 0.54 -13.05
CA ALA A 65 4.79 0.46 -12.28
C ALA A 65 3.86 -0.61 -12.85
N ARG A 66 3.77 -0.73 -14.18
CA ARG A 66 3.00 -1.75 -14.88
C ARG A 66 3.51 -3.16 -14.59
N LEU A 67 4.81 -3.40 -14.74
CA LEU A 67 5.44 -4.69 -14.44
C LEU A 67 5.26 -5.07 -12.96
N SER A 68 5.38 -4.10 -12.05
CA SER A 68 5.15 -4.32 -10.62
C SER A 68 3.69 -4.68 -10.31
N LEU A 69 2.73 -4.16 -11.08
CA LEU A 69 1.32 -4.55 -10.94
C LEU A 69 1.09 -5.97 -11.45
N GLU A 70 1.71 -6.37 -12.56
CA GLU A 70 1.62 -7.73 -13.10
C GLU A 70 2.14 -8.78 -12.11
N ASP A 71 3.29 -8.53 -11.49
CA ASP A 71 3.87 -9.41 -10.46
C ASP A 71 2.95 -9.54 -9.23
N LYS A 72 2.37 -8.43 -8.78
CA LYS A 72 1.41 -8.44 -7.65
C LYS A 72 0.13 -9.21 -7.97
N ILE A 73 -0.33 -9.17 -9.21
CA ILE A 73 -1.50 -9.95 -9.67
C ILE A 73 -1.16 -11.44 -9.66
N ALA A 74 0.03 -11.83 -10.12
CA ALA A 74 0.47 -13.21 -10.08
C ALA A 74 0.58 -13.75 -8.65
N GLN A 75 1.19 -12.98 -7.74
CA GLN A 75 1.28 -13.31 -6.32
C GLN A 75 -0.12 -13.47 -5.69
N LEU A 76 -1.06 -12.59 -6.02
CA LEU A 76 -2.43 -12.67 -5.52
C LEU A 76 -3.15 -13.91 -6.05
N ASN A 77 -3.04 -14.21 -7.34
CA ASN A 77 -3.66 -15.41 -7.94
C ASN A 77 -3.12 -16.69 -7.28
N GLN A 78 -1.82 -16.76 -7.06
CA GLN A 78 -1.20 -17.90 -6.37
C GLN A 78 -1.71 -18.02 -4.92
N ALA A 79 -1.78 -16.91 -4.17
CA ALA A 79 -2.32 -16.93 -2.81
C ALA A 79 -3.81 -17.33 -2.77
N ILE A 80 -4.60 -16.93 -3.77
CA ILE A 80 -6.00 -17.35 -3.92
C ILE A 80 -6.08 -18.86 -4.16
N ASP A 81 -5.24 -19.40 -5.04
CA ASP A 81 -5.22 -20.82 -5.34
C ASP A 81 -4.78 -21.66 -4.13
N ASP A 82 -3.78 -21.19 -3.36
CA ASP A 82 -3.35 -21.83 -2.11
C ASP A 82 -4.46 -21.87 -1.06
N VAL A 83 -5.21 -20.77 -0.89
CA VAL A 83 -6.37 -20.74 0.02
C VAL A 83 -7.50 -21.63 -0.49
N ARG A 84 -7.76 -21.68 -1.80
CA ARG A 84 -8.75 -22.59 -2.39
C ARG A 84 -8.40 -24.05 -2.16
N LEU A 85 -7.12 -24.43 -2.30
CA LEU A 85 -6.65 -25.78 -2.03
C LEU A 85 -6.81 -26.13 -0.55
N GLN A 86 -6.43 -25.24 0.37
CA GLN A 86 -6.64 -25.46 1.81
C GLN A 86 -8.13 -25.59 2.16
N LEU A 87 -9.00 -24.74 1.59
CA LEU A 87 -10.44 -24.81 1.84
C LEU A 87 -11.11 -26.03 1.16
N GLY A 88 -10.59 -26.47 0.02
CA GLY A 88 -11.03 -27.69 -0.67
C GLY A 88 -10.65 -28.96 0.09
N ASP A 89 -9.44 -29.00 0.66
CA ASP A 89 -8.93 -30.14 1.45
C ASP A 89 -9.68 -30.30 2.78
N VAL A 90 -9.94 -29.21 3.51
CA VAL A 90 -10.71 -29.27 4.77
C VAL A 90 -12.17 -29.71 4.57
N ASN A 91 -12.77 -29.43 3.41
CA ASN A 91 -14.14 -29.85 3.11
C ASN A 91 -14.20 -31.24 2.43
N GLY A 92 -13.09 -31.72 1.85
CA GLY A 92 -12.96 -33.05 1.28
C GLY A 92 -12.95 -34.18 2.33
N ASN A 93 -12.38 -33.91 3.51
CA ASN A 93 -12.28 -34.92 4.58
C ASN A 93 -13.60 -35.15 5.35
N VAL A 94 -14.60 -34.28 5.19
CA VAL A 94 -15.91 -34.41 5.88
C VAL A 94 -16.85 -35.38 5.15
N LYS A 95 -16.64 -35.66 3.87
CA LYS A 95 -17.55 -36.52 3.07
C LYS A 95 -17.20 -38.01 3.10
N VAL A 96 -15.99 -38.38 3.49
CA VAL A 96 -15.53 -39.79 3.44
C VAL A 96 -15.97 -40.59 4.68
N HIS A 97 -16.31 -39.95 5.79
CA HIS A 97 -16.63 -40.63 7.07
C HIS A 97 -18.13 -40.86 7.37
N ASN A 98 -19.03 -40.71 6.40
CA ASN A 98 -20.48 -40.77 6.69
C ASN A 98 -21.27 -41.83 5.90
N SER A 99 -20.60 -42.80 5.27
CA SER A 99 -21.25 -43.76 4.35
C SER A 99 -21.02 -45.25 4.68
N GLU A 100 -20.62 -45.62 5.90
CA GLU A 100 -20.39 -47.04 6.26
C GLU A 100 -21.07 -47.51 7.56
N GLY A 101 -22.01 -46.75 8.13
CA GLY A 101 -22.57 -47.04 9.46
C GLY A 101 -23.96 -47.67 9.56
N SER A 102 -24.72 -47.82 8.47
CA SER A 102 -26.17 -48.14 8.58
C SER A 102 -26.57 -49.40 7.80
N SER A 103 -25.93 -50.53 8.08
CA SER A 103 -26.47 -51.84 7.72
C SER A 103 -26.10 -52.88 8.77
N ILE A 104 -26.57 -52.72 10.00
CA ILE A 104 -26.64 -53.84 10.96
C ILE A 104 -27.67 -53.51 12.05
N ALA A 105 -28.49 -54.52 12.32
CA ALA A 105 -29.48 -54.63 13.40
C ALA A 105 -30.84 -53.92 13.21
N LYS A 106 -31.81 -54.69 12.71
CA LYS A 106 -32.88 -55.16 13.61
C LYS A 106 -33.59 -56.39 13.05
N ASP A 107 -33.14 -57.54 13.58
CA ASP A 107 -33.88 -58.79 13.68
C ASP A 107 -34.68 -58.74 14.99
N SER A 108 -36.00 -58.94 14.93
CA SER A 108 -36.94 -59.39 15.98
C SER A 108 -38.37 -59.30 15.45
#